data_AF-A0A7V4CXC8-F1
#
_entry.id   AF-A0A7V4CXC8-F1
#
_cell.length_a   1.000
_cell.length_b   1.000
_cell.length_c   1.000
_cell.angle_alpha   90.00
_cell.angle_beta   90.00
_cell.angle_gamma   90.00
#
_symmetry.space_group_name_H-M   'P 1'
#
loop_
_entity.id
_entity.type
_entity.pdbx_description
1 polymer ?
#
loop_
_entity_poly.entity_id
_entity_poly.type
_entity_poly.pdbx_seq_one_letter_code
_entity_poly.pdbx_strand_id
1 'polypeptide(L)'
;MRARRRLVITVCPLEPGRVSLPVRPGDRPRRLDAAAIARHLEALAADRGLGDLVRVRQACAGGCAGRGPNVSVSIHPVPRPGERPDEVAIAWRSYVQSIDTLPCLAAVIDDNLR
;
A
#
# COMPACT_ATOMS: atom_id res chain seq x y z
N MET A 1 -23.42 -6.86 3.30
CA MET A 1 -22.05 -7.41 3.16
C MET A 1 -21.21 -6.43 2.37
N ARG A 2 -20.04 -5.99 2.86
CA ARG A 2 -19.12 -5.18 2.03
C ARG A 2 -18.56 -6.07 0.92
N ALA A 3 -18.51 -5.56 -0.31
CA ALA A 3 -17.87 -6.27 -1.41
C ALA A 3 -16.39 -6.52 -1.07
N ARG A 4 -15.90 -7.73 -1.33
CA ARG A 4 -14.48 -8.06 -1.18
C ARG A 4 -13.65 -7.10 -2.04
N ARG A 5 -12.52 -6.62 -1.48
CA ARG A 5 -11.66 -5.61 -2.08
C ARG A 5 -10.35 -6.22 -2.55
N ARG A 6 -9.82 -5.70 -3.65
CA ARG A 6 -8.43 -5.85 -4.06
C ARG A 6 -7.75 -4.47 -4.10
N LEU A 7 -6.45 -4.43 -3.83
CA LEU A 7 -5.66 -3.23 -3.68
C LEU A 7 -4.57 -3.19 -4.75
N VAL A 8 -4.39 -2.01 -5.33
CA VAL A 8 -3.15 -1.65 -6.03
C VAL A 8 -2.45 -0.59 -5.21
N ILE A 9 -1.38 -0.99 -4.53
CA ILE A 9 -0.56 -0.10 -3.72
C ILE A 9 0.56 0.45 -4.59
N THR A 10 0.56 1.76 -4.82
CA THR A 10 1.57 2.47 -5.61
C THR A 10 2.54 3.17 -4.67
N VAL A 11 3.83 2.87 -4.80
CA VAL A 11 4.91 3.52 -4.03
C VAL A 11 5.78 4.33 -4.99
N CYS A 12 6.04 5.59 -4.67
CA CYS A 12 6.84 6.46 -5.53
C CYS A 12 8.35 6.26 -5.31
N PRO A 13 9.11 5.70 -6.27
CA PRO A 13 10.55 5.46 -6.08
C PRO A 13 11.40 6.73 -6.23
N LEU A 14 10.88 7.78 -6.85
CA LEU A 14 11.64 8.98 -7.24
C LEU A 14 11.69 10.05 -6.16
N GLU A 15 10.87 9.94 -5.12
CA GLU A 15 10.83 10.95 -4.06
C GLU A 15 11.89 10.67 -3.01
N PRO A 16 12.83 11.59 -2.77
CA PRO A 16 13.85 11.41 -1.76
C PRO A 16 13.23 11.49 -0.37
N GLY A 17 13.60 10.55 0.50
CA GLY A 17 13.24 10.61 1.91
C GLY A 17 13.24 9.24 2.57
N ARG A 18 13.13 9.27 3.90
CA ARG A 18 13.03 8.08 4.74
C ARG A 18 12.09 8.38 5.90
N VAL A 19 11.23 7.44 6.21
CA VAL A 19 10.34 7.48 7.38
C VAL A 19 10.77 6.44 8.40
N SER A 20 10.47 6.67 9.67
CA SER A 20 10.73 5.71 10.74
C SER A 20 9.42 5.09 11.18
N LEU A 21 9.18 3.84 10.78
CA LEU A 21 7.91 3.15 11.02
C LEU A 21 8.16 1.65 11.25
N PRO A 22 7.46 0.98 12.19
CA PRO A 22 7.46 -0.48 12.29
C PRO A 22 6.89 -1.14 11.03
N VAL A 23 7.36 -2.34 10.67
CA VAL A 23 6.78 -3.07 9.54
C VAL A 23 5.48 -3.76 9.97
N ARG A 24 5.51 -4.45 11.11
CA ARG A 24 4.35 -5.10 11.74
C ARG A 24 3.96 -4.44 13.05
N PRO A 25 2.74 -4.67 13.55
CA PRO A 25 2.36 -4.29 14.91
C PRO A 25 3.34 -4.90 15.93
N GLY A 26 3.85 -4.08 16.85
CA GLY A 26 4.80 -4.52 17.88
C GLY A 26 6.27 -4.59 17.44
N ASP A 27 6.58 -4.43 16.16
CA ASP A 27 7.97 -4.33 15.70
C ASP A 27 8.63 -3.04 16.21
N ARG A 28 9.97 -3.05 16.34
CA ARG A 28 10.72 -1.80 16.51
C ARG A 28 10.67 -0.96 15.23
N PRO A 29 10.49 0.37 15.33
CA PRO A 29 10.59 1.27 14.19
C PRO A 29 11.92 1.12 13.47
N ARG A 30 11.88 1.20 12.13
CA ARG A 30 13.08 1.19 11.28
C ARG A 30 12.96 2.25 10.21
N ARG A 31 14.11 2.73 9.71
CA ARG A 31 14.14 3.71 8.62
C ARG A 31 13.84 3.02 7.29
N LEU A 32 12.81 3.47 6.61
CA LEU A 32 12.32 2.94 5.34
C LEU A 32 12.35 4.03 4.29
N ASP A 33 13.02 3.77 3.17
CA ASP A 33 12.82 4.52 1.92
C ASP A 33 11.72 3.85 1.08
N ALA A 34 11.42 4.45 -0.08
CA ALA A 34 10.39 3.95 -0.99
C ALA A 34 10.62 2.50 -1.42
N ALA A 35 11.87 2.12 -1.71
CA ALA A 35 12.21 0.77 -2.12
C ALA A 35 12.00 -0.24 -0.99
N ALA A 36 12.38 0.12 0.24
CA ALA A 36 12.15 -0.70 1.43
C ALA A 36 10.65 -0.84 1.74
N ILE A 37 9.86 0.22 1.59
CA ILE A 37 8.41 0.18 1.74
C ILE A 37 7.78 -0.79 0.74
N ALA A 38 8.10 -0.67 -0.56
CA ALA A 38 7.56 -1.55 -1.60
C ALA A 38 7.86 -3.03 -1.29
N ARG A 39 9.13 -3.35 -1.01
CA ARG A 39 9.56 -4.71 -0.65
C ARG A 39 8.85 -5.25 0.59
N HIS A 40 8.69 -4.44 1.63
CA HIS A 40 8.02 -4.88 2.85
C HIS A 40 6.52 -5.06 2.65
N LEU A 41 5.87 -4.24 1.83
CA LEU A 41 4.46 -4.43 1.46
C LEU A 41 4.25 -5.72 0.66
N GLU A 42 5.14 -6.01 -0.30
CA GLU A 42 5.12 -7.26 -1.07
C GLU A 42 5.29 -8.47 -0.15
N ALA A 43 6.28 -8.43 0.74
CA ALA A 43 6.50 -9.49 1.73
C ALA A 43 5.30 -9.66 2.68
N LEU A 44 4.72 -8.56 3.16
CA LEU A 44 3.52 -8.61 4.01
C LEU A 44 2.32 -9.24 3.29
N ALA A 45 2.12 -8.93 2.00
CA ALA A 45 1.07 -9.54 1.21
C ALA A 45 1.34 -11.04 0.99
N ALA A 46 2.57 -11.41 0.64
CA ALA A 46 2.96 -12.81 0.42
C ALA A 46 2.83 -13.65 1.71
N ASP A 47 3.37 -13.17 2.83
CA ASP A 47 3.33 -13.85 4.13
C ASP A 47 1.90 -14.10 4.63
N ARG A 48 0.94 -13.32 4.14
CA ARG A 48 -0.49 -13.42 4.49
C ARG A 48 -1.34 -14.12 3.43
N GLY A 49 -0.74 -14.61 2.34
CA GLY A 49 -1.47 -15.24 1.23
C GLY A 49 -2.39 -14.29 0.46
N LEU A 50 -2.06 -13.00 0.43
CA LEU A 50 -2.89 -11.94 -0.19
C LEU A 50 -2.44 -11.60 -1.62
N GLY A 51 -1.62 -12.42 -2.27
CA GLY A 51 -1.04 -12.12 -3.60
C GLY A 51 -2.09 -11.82 -4.68
N ASP A 52 -3.26 -12.44 -4.61
CA ASP A 52 -4.37 -12.20 -5.55
C ASP A 52 -5.18 -10.94 -5.24
N LEU A 53 -5.06 -10.43 -4.01
CA LEU A 53 -5.82 -9.29 -3.50
C LEU A 53 -4.98 -8.02 -3.38
N VAL A 54 -3.66 -8.12 -3.29
CA VAL A 54 -2.78 -6.99 -3.05
C VAL A 54 -1.64 -7.04 -4.06
N ARG A 55 -1.64 -6.06 -4.96
CA ARG A 55 -0.54 -5.82 -5.89
C ARG A 55 0.22 -4.57 -5.47
N VAL A 56 1.53 -4.68 -5.35
CA VAL A 56 2.41 -3.53 -5.15
C VAL A 56 3.01 -3.14 -6.50
N ARG A 57 3.10 -1.85 -6.78
CA ARG A 57 3.78 -1.32 -7.97
C ARG A 57 4.57 -0.07 -7.62
N GLN A 58 5.62 0.18 -8.40
CA GLN A 58 6.41 1.40 -8.32
C GLN A 58 6.00 2.34 -9.45
N ALA A 59 5.44 3.49 -9.10
CA ALA A 59 5.05 4.56 -10.03
C ALA A 59 4.82 5.86 -9.25
N CYS A 60 4.53 6.97 -9.91
CA CYS A 60 4.14 8.20 -9.23
C CYS A 60 2.88 7.95 -8.37
N ALA A 61 3.02 8.14 -7.05
CA ALA A 61 1.91 8.03 -6.10
C ALA A 61 1.15 9.36 -5.92
N GLY A 62 1.56 10.41 -6.64
CA GLY A 62 1.19 11.80 -6.36
C GLY A 62 2.02 12.40 -5.23
N GLY A 63 1.89 13.70 -4.98
CA GLY A 63 2.64 14.37 -3.92
C GLY A 63 4.04 14.86 -4.30
N CYS A 64 4.30 15.07 -5.60
CA CYS A 64 5.59 15.49 -6.16
C CYS A 64 6.21 16.75 -5.54
N ALA A 65 5.43 17.54 -4.79
CA ALA A 65 5.88 18.73 -4.07
C ALA A 65 6.50 18.42 -2.69
N GLY A 66 6.41 17.18 -2.21
CA GLY A 66 6.80 16.75 -0.86
C GLY A 66 8.02 15.84 -0.80
N ARG A 67 8.60 15.70 0.40
CA ARG A 67 9.56 14.63 0.68
C ARG A 67 8.82 13.30 0.81
N GLY A 68 9.37 12.26 0.18
CA GLY A 68 8.84 10.91 0.24
C GLY A 68 9.26 10.15 1.50
N PRO A 69 8.93 8.86 1.59
CA PRO A 69 8.24 8.08 0.55
C PRO A 69 6.71 8.25 0.58
N ASN A 70 6.10 8.54 -0.58
CA ASN A 70 4.65 8.60 -0.72
C ASN A 70 4.06 7.26 -1.19
N VAL A 71 2.89 6.94 -0.63
CA VAL A 71 2.13 5.72 -0.96
C VAL A 71 0.69 6.10 -1.31
N SER A 72 0.17 5.52 -2.38
CA SER A 72 -1.24 5.59 -2.77
C SER A 72 -1.84 4.20 -2.86
N VAL A 73 -3.10 4.05 -2.50
CA VAL A 73 -3.85 2.79 -2.55
C VAL A 73 -5.09 2.99 -3.39
N SER A 74 -5.14 2.33 -4.54
CA SER A 74 -6.37 2.20 -5.34
C SER A 74 -7.10 0.93 -4.90
N ILE A 75 -8.41 1.05 -4.66
CA ILE A 75 -9.27 -0.03 -4.17
C ILE A 75 -10.22 -0.43 -5.29
N HIS A 76 -10.24 -1.70 -5.64
CA HIS A 76 -11.08 -2.26 -6.69
C HIS A 76 -11.95 -3.39 -6.13
N PRO A 77 -13.11 -3.69 -6.75
CA PRO A 77 -13.92 -4.84 -6.34
C PRO A 77 -13.25 -6.15 -6.75
N VAL A 78 -13.32 -7.20 -5.94
CA VAL A 78 -12.94 -8.55 -6.38
C VAL A 78 -13.92 -9.01 -7.47
N PRO A 79 -13.44 -9.49 -8.64
CA PRO A 79 -14.32 -9.98 -9.69
C PRO A 79 -15.11 -11.19 -9.21
N ARG A 80 -16.34 -11.38 -9.70
CA ARG A 80 -17.05 -12.63 -9.47
C ARG A 80 -16.38 -13.76 -10.25
N PRO A 81 -16.58 -15.04 -9.86
CA PRO A 81 -16.05 -16.16 -10.61
C PRO A 81 -16.48 -16.09 -12.09
N GLY A 82 -15.50 -16.14 -13.00
CA GLY A 82 -15.71 -16.05 -14.45
C GLY A 82 -15.78 -14.61 -15.01
N GLU A 83 -15.77 -13.58 -14.17
CA GLU A 83 -15.72 -12.19 -14.63
C GLU A 83 -14.28 -11.71 -14.83
N ARG A 84 -14.07 -10.86 -15.83
CA ARG A 84 -12.81 -10.14 -16.00
C ARG A 84 -12.66 -9.12 -14.86
N PRO A 85 -11.46 -8.96 -14.26
CA PRO A 85 -11.24 -7.95 -13.25
C PRO A 85 -11.50 -6.53 -13.82
N ASP A 86 -12.38 -5.77 -13.16
CA ASP A 86 -12.56 -4.35 -13.43
C ASP A 86 -11.31 -3.56 -12.97
N GLU A 87 -10.80 -2.67 -13.82
CA GLU A 87 -9.65 -1.81 -13.53
C GLU A 87 -10.08 -0.42 -13.02
N VAL A 88 -11.38 -0.15 -12.95
CA VAL A 88 -11.91 1.07 -12.32
C VAL A 88 -11.83 0.94 -10.80
N ALA A 89 -11.13 1.90 -10.18
CA ALA A 89 -11.07 1.99 -8.73
C ALA A 89 -12.41 2.48 -8.18
N ILE A 90 -12.95 1.77 -7.18
CA ILE A 90 -14.17 2.15 -6.46
C ILE A 90 -13.89 3.06 -5.27
N ALA A 91 -12.63 3.15 -4.84
CA ALA A 91 -12.15 4.07 -3.82
C ALA A 91 -10.63 4.28 -3.92
N TRP A 92 -10.13 5.30 -3.24
CA TRP A 92 -8.72 5.64 -3.15
C TRP A 92 -8.38 6.04 -1.71
N ARG A 93 -7.18 5.67 -1.23
CA ARG A 93 -6.56 6.28 -0.05
C ARG A 93 -5.13 6.75 -0.34
N SER A 94 -4.76 7.93 0.16
CA SER A 94 -3.42 8.51 -0.01
C SER A 94 -2.71 8.60 1.34
N TYR A 95 -1.43 8.25 1.35
CA TYR A 95 -0.49 8.40 2.46
C TYR A 95 0.70 9.28 2.06
N VAL A 96 0.46 10.21 1.13
CA VAL A 96 1.43 11.25 0.76
C VAL A 96 1.81 12.03 2.01
N GLN A 97 3.12 12.08 2.31
CA GLN A 97 3.71 12.80 3.44
C GLN A 97 3.10 12.46 4.81
N SER A 98 2.47 11.29 4.94
CA SER A 98 1.74 10.90 6.15
C SER A 98 1.88 9.41 6.49
N ILE A 99 2.69 8.67 5.72
CA ILE A 99 2.89 7.23 5.94
C ILE A 99 3.49 6.91 7.32
N ASP A 100 4.25 7.84 7.90
CA ASP A 100 4.86 7.75 9.23
C ASP A 100 3.87 7.97 10.38
N THR A 101 2.67 8.48 10.09
CA THR A 101 1.58 8.61 11.08
C THR A 101 0.86 7.30 11.35
N LEU A 102 1.12 6.27 10.53
CA LEU A 102 0.56 4.94 10.75
C LEU A 102 1.18 4.27 11.97
N PRO A 103 0.47 3.33 12.63
CA PRO A 103 1.06 2.54 13.70
C PRO A 103 2.13 1.55 13.19
N CYS A 104 1.99 1.08 11.94
CA CYS A 104 2.94 0.21 11.24
C CYS A 104 2.63 0.17 9.74
N LEU A 105 3.56 -0.32 8.93
CA LEU A 105 3.39 -0.44 7.48
C LEU A 105 2.25 -1.40 7.10
N ALA A 106 2.05 -2.46 7.87
CA ALA A 106 0.94 -3.39 7.69
C ALA A 106 -0.45 -2.72 7.70
N ALA A 107 -0.60 -1.59 8.40
CA ALA A 107 -1.86 -0.82 8.44
C ALA A 107 -2.30 -0.33 7.04
N VAL A 108 -1.36 -0.13 6.10
CA VAL A 108 -1.70 0.19 4.70
C VAL A 108 -2.58 -0.90 4.07
N ILE A 109 -2.32 -2.17 4.36
CA ILE A 109 -3.14 -3.28 3.86
C ILE A 109 -4.40 -3.40 4.72
N ASP A 110 -4.22 -3.45 6.04
CA ASP A 110 -5.29 -3.79 6.99
C ASP A 110 -6.43 -2.76 7.03
N ASP A 111 -6.14 -1.48 6.78
CA ASP A 111 -7.15 -0.43 6.75
C ASP A 111 -7.95 -0.42 5.44
N ASN A 112 -7.35 -0.87 4.35
CA ASN A 112 -7.92 -0.73 3.01
C ASN A 112 -8.58 -2.02 2.49
N LEU A 113 -8.23 -3.20 3.05
CA LEU A 113 -8.80 -4.49 2.65
C LEU A 113 -10.21 -4.77 3.22
N ARG A 114 -10.66 -4.02 4.24
CA ARG A 114 -11.90 -4.25 5.01
C ARG A 114 -13.20 -3.99 4.25
#